data_AF-A0A482W0G7-F1
#
_entry.id   AF-A0A482W0G7-F1
#
_cell.length_a   1.000
_cell.length_b   1.000
_cell.length_c   1.000
_cell.angle_alpha   90.00
_cell.angle_beta   90.00
_cell.angle_gamma   90.00
#
_symmetry.space_group_name_H-M   'P 1'
#
loop_
_entity.id
_entity.type
_entity.pdbx_description
1 polymer ?
#
loop_
_entity_poly.entity_id
_entity_poly.type
_entity_poly.pdbx_seq_one_letter_code
_entity_poly.pdbx_strand_id
1 'polypeptide(L)'
;MHLTFLETLIFLLSYCMAEESACPEEDPEYPFSDDYIDCVNNITKTWQAGRNWPENTTRKVVELMYPPVSKQPVVRMYKKNLKKSSVTKNFPRSFDAREKWPRCESIKKIRTQGSYDCSAGWAVTAAATLTDRTCTTTNGRVKFEFSADDILTCCKTCFRGDNGCGGGDTFKAWQFWVKSGFVSGGEFGTGKLPFQGCKPYSETFMVKKRKTKCEHVCTNGKYRVSYEQDKHFGKSAYMLSQDVKQIQDEIMTNGPVQASFKVYQDFYIYSDGVYRHIVGNFSGYHSLKLIGWGVENRTPYWLAANVWGRGFGSKSGF
;
A
#
# COMPACT_ATOMS: atom_id res chain seq x y z
N MET A 1 -75.60 41.93 -7.58
CA MET A 1 -75.48 40.98 -6.45
C MET A 1 -75.21 39.61 -7.05
N HIS A 2 -74.17 38.92 -6.56
CA HIS A 2 -73.57 37.66 -7.05
C HIS A 2 -72.47 37.78 -8.11
N LEU A 3 -71.23 37.85 -7.64
CA LEU A 3 -70.09 37.14 -8.24
C LEU A 3 -69.50 36.22 -7.17
N THR A 4 -69.33 34.97 -7.57
CA THR A 4 -68.84 33.82 -6.79
C THR A 4 -67.32 33.89 -6.60
N PHE A 5 -66.87 33.71 -5.36
CA PHE A 5 -65.47 33.50 -4.98
C PHE A 5 -64.95 32.16 -5.55
N LEU A 6 -63.80 32.21 -6.22
CA LEU A 6 -63.00 31.03 -6.55
C LEU A 6 -61.80 31.04 -5.60
N GLU A 7 -61.82 30.18 -4.57
CA GLU A 7 -60.68 29.95 -3.69
C GLU A 7 -59.70 28.98 -4.35
N THR A 8 -58.50 29.46 -4.66
CA THR A 8 -57.38 28.62 -5.10
C THR A 8 -56.61 28.14 -3.87
N LEU A 9 -56.87 26.91 -3.43
CA LEU A 9 -56.09 26.23 -2.39
C LEU A 9 -54.75 25.79 -3.00
N ILE A 10 -53.65 26.48 -2.67
CA ILE A 10 -52.29 26.03 -2.98
C ILE A 10 -51.84 25.09 -1.86
N PHE A 11 -51.90 23.78 -2.11
CA PHE A 11 -51.21 22.79 -1.29
C PHE A 11 -49.69 22.91 -1.54
N LEU A 12 -48.98 23.58 -0.63
CA LEU A 12 -47.53 23.46 -0.53
C LEU A 12 -47.21 22.09 0.11
N LEU A 13 -47.03 21.08 -0.74
CA LEU A 13 -46.34 19.86 -0.35
C LEU A 13 -44.88 20.25 -0.06
N SER A 14 -44.56 20.47 1.23
CA SER A 14 -43.19 20.54 1.71
C SER A 14 -42.56 19.18 1.52
N TYR A 15 -41.88 18.99 0.38
CA TYR A 15 -41.01 17.86 0.16
C TYR A 15 -39.78 18.06 1.06
N CYS A 16 -39.84 17.55 2.29
CA CYS A 16 -38.65 17.41 3.11
C CYS A 16 -37.86 16.26 2.50
N MET A 17 -37.06 16.56 1.47
CA MET A 17 -35.92 15.71 1.17
C MET A 17 -35.03 15.80 2.40
N ALA A 18 -35.02 14.76 3.21
CA ALA A 18 -33.86 14.50 4.04
C ALA A 18 -32.70 14.35 3.05
N GLU A 19 -31.93 15.42 2.84
CA GLU A 19 -30.58 15.29 2.33
C GLU A 19 -29.90 14.31 3.29
N GLU A 20 -29.62 13.10 2.82
CA GLU A 20 -28.53 12.31 3.38
C GLU A 20 -27.35 13.27 3.37
N SER A 21 -26.99 13.80 4.54
CA SER A 21 -25.91 14.77 4.64
C SER A 21 -24.64 14.04 4.26
N ALA A 22 -24.28 14.15 2.98
CA ALA A 22 -22.97 13.82 2.51
C ALA A 22 -21.98 14.57 3.40
N CYS A 23 -20.91 13.90 3.82
CA CYS A 23 -19.88 14.56 4.60
C CYS A 23 -19.42 15.85 3.91
N PRO A 24 -19.03 16.87 4.69
CA PRO A 24 -18.61 18.13 4.13
C PRO A 24 -17.54 17.89 3.06
N GLU A 25 -17.62 18.65 1.97
CA GLU A 25 -16.57 18.59 0.96
C GLU A 25 -15.24 18.98 1.62
N GLU A 26 -14.20 18.20 1.36
CA GLU A 26 -12.89 18.50 1.91
C GLU A 26 -12.36 19.82 1.34
N ASP A 27 -11.59 20.55 2.15
CA ASP A 27 -10.86 21.71 1.68
C ASP A 27 -9.94 21.34 0.49
N PRO A 28 -9.94 22.14 -0.60
CA PRO A 28 -9.11 21.86 -1.77
C PRO A 28 -7.60 21.91 -1.49
N GLU A 29 -7.15 22.69 -0.50
CA GLU A 29 -5.74 22.85 -0.14
C GLU A 29 -5.34 22.00 1.07
N TYR A 30 -6.16 21.94 2.11
CA TYR A 30 -5.87 21.28 3.41
C TYR A 30 -6.92 20.20 3.75
N PRO A 31 -6.80 18.97 3.22
CA PRO A 31 -7.78 17.90 3.44
C PRO A 31 -7.81 17.42 4.91
N PHE A 32 -8.78 16.57 5.23
CA PHE A 32 -8.92 15.92 6.55
C PHE A 32 -9.21 16.89 7.71
N SER A 33 -10.21 17.76 7.58
CA SER A 33 -10.74 18.55 8.70
C SER A 33 -11.33 17.64 9.78
N ASP A 34 -11.39 18.12 11.02
CA ASP A 34 -12.03 17.38 12.12
C ASP A 34 -13.52 17.12 11.82
N ASP A 35 -14.23 18.11 11.25
CA ASP A 35 -15.63 17.94 10.82
C ASP A 35 -15.81 16.80 9.80
N TYR A 36 -14.86 16.64 8.87
CA TYR A 36 -14.88 15.54 7.91
C TYR A 36 -14.64 14.19 8.60
N ILE A 37 -13.66 14.12 9.51
CA ILE A 37 -13.37 12.93 10.30
C ILE A 37 -14.57 12.53 11.16
N ASP A 38 -15.21 13.48 11.83
CA ASP A 38 -16.37 13.27 12.69
C ASP A 38 -17.58 12.81 11.89
N CYS A 39 -17.81 13.41 10.71
CA CYS A 39 -18.85 12.93 9.80
C CYS A 39 -18.61 11.48 9.37
N VAL A 40 -17.38 11.13 8.97
CA VAL A 40 -17.02 9.77 8.57
C VAL A 40 -17.27 8.79 9.74
N ASN A 41 -16.92 9.18 10.97
CA ASN A 41 -17.19 8.40 12.18
C ASN A 41 -18.69 8.17 12.44
N ASN A 42 -19.57 9.09 12.03
CA ASN A 42 -21.02 8.91 12.14
C ASN A 42 -21.59 7.91 11.10
N ILE A 43 -20.88 7.65 10.01
CA ILE A 43 -21.35 6.77 8.92
C ILE A 43 -20.75 5.37 9.02
N THR A 44 -19.46 5.28 9.35
CA THR A 44 -18.73 4.01 9.40
C THR A 44 -19.27 3.07 10.48
N LYS A 45 -19.25 1.76 10.20
CA LYS A 45 -19.71 0.71 11.13
C LYS A 45 -18.63 -0.29 11.52
N THR A 46 -17.60 -0.43 10.68
CA THR A 46 -16.60 -1.49 10.83
C THR A 46 -15.20 -0.94 11.11
N TRP A 47 -14.99 0.37 10.98
CA TRP A 47 -13.71 1.03 11.19
C TRP A 47 -13.90 2.40 11.81
N GLN A 48 -12.84 3.00 12.34
CA GLN A 48 -12.84 4.34 12.93
C GLN A 48 -11.92 5.25 12.14
N ALA A 49 -12.39 6.47 11.89
CA ALA A 49 -11.58 7.54 11.33
C ALA A 49 -10.81 8.28 12.43
N GLY A 50 -9.62 8.77 12.09
CA GLY A 50 -8.76 9.54 12.96
C GLY A 50 -7.67 10.29 12.21
N ARG A 51 -7.04 11.24 12.90
CA ARG A 51 -6.03 12.12 12.34
C ARG A 51 -4.68 11.38 12.21
N ASN A 52 -4.32 11.02 10.98
CA ASN A 52 -2.99 10.45 10.64
C ASN A 52 -1.98 11.49 10.14
N TRP A 53 -2.47 12.65 9.71
CA TRP A 53 -1.68 13.68 9.04
C TRP A 53 -1.73 14.98 9.85
N PRO A 54 -0.61 15.74 9.92
CA PRO A 54 -0.62 17.09 10.46
C PRO A 54 -1.67 17.97 9.76
N GLU A 55 -2.31 18.90 10.47
CA GLU A 55 -3.35 19.78 9.91
C GLU A 55 -2.86 20.62 8.72
N ASN A 56 -1.58 20.99 8.71
CA ASN A 56 -0.97 21.73 7.61
C ASN A 56 -0.55 20.85 6.41
N THR A 57 -0.99 19.58 6.39
CA THR A 57 -0.73 18.68 5.25
C THR A 57 -1.54 19.14 4.05
N THR A 58 -0.86 19.47 2.96
CA THR A 58 -1.53 19.91 1.73
C THR A 58 -2.08 18.73 0.92
N ARG A 59 -3.16 18.95 0.16
CA ARG A 59 -3.71 17.97 -0.78
C ARG A 59 -2.68 17.46 -1.78
N LYS A 60 -1.82 18.34 -2.27
CA LYS A 60 -0.73 18.00 -3.19
C LYS A 60 0.21 16.93 -2.63
N VAL A 61 0.51 17.02 -1.34
CA VAL A 61 1.35 16.04 -0.63
C VAL A 61 0.70 14.65 -0.65
N VAL A 62 -0.61 14.61 -0.38
CA VAL A 62 -1.42 13.39 -0.32
C VAL A 62 -1.56 12.76 -1.72
N GLU A 63 -1.85 13.57 -2.75
CA GLU A 63 -1.96 13.12 -4.13
C GLU A 63 -0.64 12.58 -4.70
N LEU A 64 0.50 13.14 -4.27
CA LEU A 64 1.82 12.64 -4.68
C LEU A 64 2.20 11.31 -4.00
N MET A 65 1.48 10.88 -2.96
CA MET A 65 1.62 9.52 -2.45
C MET A 65 1.11 8.48 -3.45
N TYR A 66 0.10 8.85 -4.26
CA TYR A 66 -0.53 8.02 -5.27
C TYR A 66 -0.65 8.75 -6.62
N PRO A 67 0.30 8.55 -7.54
CA PRO A 67 0.14 9.07 -8.87
C PRO A 67 -1.04 8.31 -9.49
N PRO A 68 -1.92 8.98 -10.24
CA PRO A 68 -2.98 8.31 -10.97
C PRO A 68 -2.35 7.43 -12.07
N VAL A 69 -1.86 6.24 -11.71
CA VAL A 69 -1.31 5.28 -12.68
C VAL A 69 -2.46 4.76 -13.53
N SER A 70 -2.21 4.67 -14.83
CA SER A 70 -3.21 4.54 -15.89
C SER A 70 -4.25 3.44 -15.67
N LYS A 71 -5.49 3.79 -16.06
CA LYS A 71 -6.82 3.13 -15.96
C LYS A 71 -6.96 1.64 -16.34
N GLN A 72 -5.90 0.85 -16.53
CA GLN A 72 -6.04 -0.56 -16.91
C GLN A 72 -5.87 -1.49 -15.70
N PRO A 73 -6.78 -2.46 -15.47
CA PRO A 73 -6.58 -3.48 -14.45
C PRO A 73 -5.34 -4.31 -14.81
N VAL A 74 -4.27 -4.19 -14.00
CA VAL A 74 -3.00 -4.91 -14.13
C VAL A 74 -3.22 -6.41 -14.41
N VAL A 75 -4.26 -7.00 -13.82
CA VAL A 75 -4.67 -8.39 -14.02
C VAL A 75 -5.00 -8.74 -15.49
N ARG A 76 -5.64 -7.82 -16.24
CA ARG A 76 -5.95 -8.05 -17.67
C ARG A 76 -4.68 -8.10 -18.52
N MET A 77 -3.72 -7.23 -18.21
CA MET A 77 -2.44 -7.16 -18.94
C MET A 77 -1.59 -8.42 -18.74
N TYR A 78 -1.67 -9.05 -17.56
CA TYR A 78 -0.85 -10.19 -17.17
C TYR A 78 -1.62 -11.50 -17.02
N LYS A 79 -2.75 -11.66 -17.72
CA LYS A 79 -3.59 -12.87 -17.65
C LYS A 79 -2.81 -14.17 -17.91
N LYS A 80 -1.77 -14.13 -18.76
CA LYS A 80 -0.90 -15.28 -19.06
C LYS A 80 0.00 -15.69 -17.89
N ASN A 81 0.26 -14.76 -16.96
CA ASN A 81 1.11 -14.96 -15.79
C ASN A 81 0.32 -15.37 -14.53
N LEU A 82 -1.01 -15.57 -14.65
CA LEU A 82 -1.83 -16.02 -13.54
C LEU A 82 -1.45 -17.45 -13.12
N LYS A 83 -1.29 -17.65 -11.81
CA LYS A 83 -1.13 -18.96 -11.21
C LYS A 83 -2.36 -19.81 -11.53
N LYS A 84 -2.19 -20.84 -12.36
CA LYS A 84 -3.23 -21.80 -12.71
C LYS A 84 -3.33 -22.82 -11.58
N SER A 85 -4.20 -22.58 -10.62
CA SER A 85 -4.49 -23.52 -9.54
C SER A 85 -5.89 -23.28 -8.99
N SER A 86 -6.68 -24.34 -8.91
CA SER A 86 -7.95 -24.37 -8.18
C SER A 86 -7.69 -24.86 -6.76
N VAL A 87 -8.11 -24.08 -5.78
CA VAL A 87 -7.91 -24.39 -4.37
C VAL A 87 -9.23 -24.92 -3.79
N THR A 88 -9.26 -26.20 -3.45
CA THR A 88 -10.44 -26.88 -2.87
C THR A 88 -10.37 -27.03 -1.36
N LYS A 89 -9.23 -26.68 -0.74
CA LYS A 89 -9.00 -26.79 0.71
C LYS A 89 -9.77 -25.72 1.49
N ASN A 90 -10.12 -26.04 2.74
CA ASN A 90 -10.65 -25.09 3.71
C ASN A 90 -9.52 -24.39 4.48
N PHE A 91 -9.69 -23.09 4.70
CA PHE A 91 -8.73 -22.24 5.40
C PHE A 91 -9.19 -21.96 6.84
N PRO A 92 -8.26 -21.74 7.78
CA PRO A 92 -8.61 -21.30 9.13
C PRO A 92 -9.32 -19.95 9.07
N ARG A 93 -10.16 -19.68 10.08
CA ARG A 93 -10.92 -18.43 10.18
C ARG A 93 -10.02 -17.19 10.26
N SER A 94 -8.85 -17.33 10.85
CA SER A 94 -7.81 -16.31 10.89
C SER A 94 -6.45 -16.93 10.59
N PHE A 95 -5.54 -16.11 10.09
CA PHE A 95 -4.16 -16.45 9.85
C PHE A 95 -3.29 -15.20 9.95
N ASP A 96 -2.17 -15.31 10.65
CA ASP A 96 -1.16 -14.28 10.75
C ASP A 96 0.23 -14.85 10.42
N ALA A 97 0.86 -14.35 9.37
CA ALA A 97 2.19 -14.80 8.97
C ALA A 97 3.26 -14.56 10.07
N ARG A 98 3.06 -13.58 10.96
CA ARG A 98 3.97 -13.29 12.08
C ARG A 98 3.97 -14.43 13.11
N GLU A 99 2.82 -15.07 13.29
CA GLU A 99 2.68 -16.23 14.19
C GLU A 99 3.21 -17.51 13.55
N LYS A 100 2.96 -17.70 12.24
CA LYS A 100 3.44 -18.89 11.52
C LYS A 100 4.96 -18.90 11.34
N TRP A 101 5.57 -17.74 11.07
CA TRP A 101 7.01 -17.60 10.87
C TRP A 101 7.62 -16.65 11.91
N PRO A 102 7.66 -17.03 13.20
CA PRO A 102 8.08 -16.14 14.27
C PRO A 102 9.57 -15.77 14.17
N ARG A 103 10.38 -16.60 13.50
CA ARG A 103 11.79 -16.30 13.22
C ARG A 103 11.95 -15.21 12.16
N CYS A 104 10.92 -14.87 11.40
CA CYS A 104 10.98 -13.88 10.33
C CYS A 104 10.55 -12.50 10.80
N GLU A 105 11.44 -11.83 11.54
CA GLU A 105 11.21 -10.48 12.08
C GLU A 105 10.85 -9.44 11.00
N SER A 106 11.27 -9.65 9.75
CA SER A 106 10.92 -8.79 8.62
C SER A 106 9.41 -8.69 8.38
N ILE A 107 8.64 -9.74 8.72
CA ILE A 107 7.18 -9.73 8.55
C ILE A 107 6.53 -8.72 9.50
N LYS A 108 7.12 -8.50 10.68
CA LYS A 108 6.66 -7.54 11.69
C LYS A 108 7.11 -6.10 11.41
N LYS A 109 7.98 -5.91 10.40
CA LYS A 109 8.56 -4.62 10.05
C LYS A 109 7.63 -3.85 9.12
N ILE A 110 7.22 -2.66 9.56
CA ILE A 110 6.53 -1.67 8.73
C ILE A 110 7.58 -0.73 8.15
N ARG A 111 7.73 -0.79 6.82
CA ARG A 111 8.61 0.12 6.08
C ARG A 111 7.90 1.44 5.82
N THR A 112 8.64 2.45 5.38
CA THR A 112 8.09 3.71 4.92
C THR A 112 8.60 4.02 3.52
N GLN A 113 7.72 4.54 2.67
CA GLN A 113 8.07 5.09 1.35
C GLN A 113 8.66 6.50 1.44
N GLY A 114 8.82 7.04 2.64
CA GLY A 114 9.43 8.35 2.85
C GLY A 114 8.48 9.50 2.58
N SER A 115 9.07 10.64 2.21
CA SER A 115 8.31 11.88 2.09
C SER A 115 7.40 11.87 0.87
N TYR A 116 6.40 12.74 0.99
CA TYR A 116 5.23 12.93 0.17
C TYR A 116 5.46 13.20 -1.32
N ASP A 117 6.70 13.45 -1.75
CA ASP A 117 7.01 13.77 -3.16
C ASP A 117 7.47 12.55 -3.98
N CYS A 118 7.43 11.35 -3.40
CA CYS A 118 7.79 10.12 -4.09
C CYS A 118 6.79 8.99 -3.86
N SER A 119 6.12 8.56 -4.93
CA SER A 119 5.22 7.42 -4.91
C SER A 119 5.97 6.08 -4.97
N ALA A 120 6.89 5.85 -4.02
CA ALA A 120 7.75 4.67 -4.01
C ALA A 120 7.06 3.39 -3.49
N GLY A 121 5.79 3.45 -3.08
CA GLY A 121 5.08 2.32 -2.46
C GLY A 121 5.14 1.01 -3.26
N TRP A 122 5.11 1.08 -4.60
CA TRP A 122 5.25 -0.10 -5.47
C TRP A 122 6.60 -0.84 -5.26
N ALA A 123 7.70 -0.10 -5.09
CA ALA A 123 9.04 -0.63 -4.92
C ALA A 123 9.30 -1.05 -3.46
N VAL A 124 8.85 -0.24 -2.50
CA VAL A 124 9.02 -0.51 -1.06
C VAL A 124 8.25 -1.77 -0.66
N THR A 125 7.01 -1.91 -1.13
CA THR A 125 6.19 -3.10 -0.89
C THR A 125 6.77 -4.33 -1.58
N ALA A 126 7.32 -4.19 -2.80
CA ALA A 126 8.01 -5.29 -3.47
C ALA A 126 9.22 -5.76 -2.65
N ALA A 127 10.10 -4.83 -2.26
CA ALA A 127 11.27 -5.15 -1.42
C ALA A 127 10.88 -5.80 -0.09
N ALA A 128 9.84 -5.28 0.59
CA ALA A 128 9.34 -5.85 1.85
C ALA A 128 8.81 -7.27 1.66
N THR A 129 8.06 -7.53 0.59
CA THR A 129 7.48 -8.86 0.32
C THR A 129 8.54 -9.87 -0.09
N LEU A 130 9.49 -9.48 -0.94
CA LEU A 130 10.62 -10.32 -1.33
C LEU A 130 11.47 -10.72 -0.11
N THR A 131 11.74 -9.75 0.77
CA THR A 131 12.46 -9.95 2.04
C THR A 131 11.78 -11.03 2.88
N ASP A 132 10.47 -10.91 3.07
CA ASP A 132 9.70 -11.88 3.85
C ASP A 132 9.74 -13.27 3.22
N ARG A 133 9.56 -13.36 1.90
CA ARG A 133 9.57 -14.64 1.18
C ARG A 133 10.93 -15.33 1.19
N THR A 134 12.03 -14.59 1.16
CA THR A 134 13.37 -15.14 1.37
C THR A 134 13.48 -15.73 2.76
N CYS A 135 12.95 -15.05 3.78
CA CYS A 135 12.94 -15.59 5.13
C CYS A 135 12.05 -16.83 5.28
N THR A 136 10.80 -16.80 4.81
CA THR A 136 9.85 -17.92 4.94
C THR A 136 10.35 -19.17 4.21
N THR A 137 10.88 -19.00 3.00
CA THR A 137 11.38 -20.10 2.15
C THR A 137 12.63 -20.75 2.75
N THR A 138 13.45 -19.99 3.48
CA THR A 138 14.65 -20.50 4.15
C THR A 138 14.40 -20.89 5.61
N ASN A 139 13.13 -20.90 6.05
CA ASN A 139 12.73 -21.13 7.43
C ASN A 139 13.52 -20.28 8.44
N GLY A 140 13.74 -19.01 8.09
CA GLY A 140 14.45 -18.04 8.91
C GLY A 140 15.96 -18.16 8.92
N ARG A 141 16.58 -19.04 8.12
CA ARG A 141 18.05 -19.17 8.04
C ARG A 141 18.72 -17.97 7.38
N VAL A 142 18.08 -17.38 6.37
CA VAL A 142 18.60 -16.19 5.70
C VAL A 142 17.93 -14.95 6.27
N LYS A 143 18.75 -14.03 6.80
CA LYS A 143 18.34 -12.69 7.24
C LYS A 143 18.86 -11.68 6.23
N PHE A 144 18.04 -11.39 5.23
CA PHE A 144 18.40 -10.53 4.10
C PHE A 144 17.26 -9.54 3.86
N GLU A 145 17.57 -8.27 3.68
CA GLU A 145 16.59 -7.24 3.32
C GLU A 145 16.88 -6.73 1.90
N PHE A 146 15.89 -6.80 1.01
CA PHE A 146 16.00 -6.21 -0.33
C PHE A 146 15.97 -4.69 -0.29
N SER A 147 16.82 -4.06 -1.10
CA SER A 147 16.88 -2.61 -1.26
C SER A 147 15.66 -2.10 -2.03
N ALA A 148 14.80 -1.33 -1.37
CA ALA A 148 13.77 -0.58 -2.07
C ALA A 148 14.36 0.52 -2.98
N ASP A 149 15.53 1.05 -2.62
CA ASP A 149 16.24 2.08 -3.39
C ASP A 149 16.71 1.53 -4.74
N ASP A 150 17.26 0.32 -4.75
CA ASP A 150 17.71 -0.35 -5.96
C ASP A 150 16.54 -0.66 -6.91
N ILE A 151 15.42 -1.15 -6.37
CA ILE A 151 14.19 -1.37 -7.17
C ILE A 151 13.73 -0.07 -7.80
N LEU A 152 13.66 1.01 -7.00
CA LEU A 152 13.12 2.30 -7.40
C LEU A 152 13.98 3.02 -8.45
N THR A 153 15.31 2.87 -8.37
CA THR A 153 16.25 3.56 -9.26
C THR A 153 16.65 2.73 -10.47
N CYS A 154 16.82 1.42 -10.32
CA CYS A 154 17.44 0.56 -11.33
C CYS A 154 16.46 -0.31 -12.13
N CYS A 155 15.21 -0.51 -11.69
CA CYS A 155 14.21 -1.17 -12.52
C CYS A 155 13.64 -0.25 -13.62
N LYS A 156 14.44 0.02 -14.66
CA LYS A 156 14.07 0.91 -15.77
C LYS A 156 12.81 0.49 -16.54
N THR A 157 12.44 -0.79 -16.48
CA THR A 157 11.22 -1.30 -17.13
C THR A 157 9.97 -1.18 -16.25
N CYS A 158 10.12 -0.94 -14.95
CA CYS A 158 9.03 -0.92 -13.98
C CYS A 158 8.18 0.34 -14.05
N PHE A 159 8.75 1.48 -14.41
CA PHE A 159 8.06 2.77 -14.39
C PHE A 159 8.21 3.49 -15.75
N ARG A 160 7.46 4.58 -15.92
CA ARG A 160 7.58 5.49 -17.06
C ARG A 160 8.27 6.77 -16.62
N GLY A 161 9.01 7.42 -17.52
CA GLY A 161 9.74 8.65 -17.23
C GLY A 161 11.11 8.41 -16.62
N ASP A 162 11.65 9.44 -15.98
CA ASP A 162 13.08 9.48 -15.59
C ASP A 162 13.39 8.78 -14.26
N ASN A 163 12.38 8.49 -13.44
CA ASN A 163 12.56 7.86 -12.12
C ASN A 163 11.29 7.15 -11.66
N GLY A 164 11.43 6.27 -10.66
CA GLY A 164 10.33 5.49 -10.11
C GLY A 164 9.39 6.20 -9.13
N CYS A 165 9.63 7.49 -8.81
CA CYS A 165 8.79 8.26 -7.89
C CYS A 165 7.45 8.69 -8.49
N GLY A 166 7.26 8.58 -9.81
CA GLY A 166 5.96 8.76 -10.47
C GLY A 166 5.06 7.52 -10.41
N GLY A 167 5.42 6.53 -9.58
CA GLY A 167 4.77 5.23 -9.52
C GLY A 167 5.39 4.21 -10.47
N GLY A 168 5.04 2.95 -10.27
CA GLY A 168 5.59 1.84 -11.04
C GLY A 168 4.67 0.63 -11.06
N ASP A 169 4.93 -0.25 -12.02
CA ASP A 169 4.24 -1.51 -12.21
C ASP A 169 4.77 -2.55 -11.21
N THR A 170 3.89 -2.96 -10.30
CA THR A 170 4.23 -3.90 -9.24
C THR A 170 4.68 -5.24 -9.80
N PHE A 171 4.03 -5.78 -10.84
CA PHE A 171 4.40 -7.08 -11.38
C PHE A 171 5.73 -7.04 -12.13
N LYS A 172 6.03 -5.95 -12.85
CA LYS A 172 7.34 -5.79 -13.49
C LYS A 172 8.49 -5.76 -12.49
N ALA A 173 8.30 -5.28 -11.26
CA ALA A 173 9.31 -5.36 -10.21
C ALA A 173 9.70 -6.81 -9.92
N TRP A 174 8.72 -7.71 -9.82
CA TRP A 174 8.95 -9.14 -9.63
C TRP A 174 9.58 -9.79 -10.87
N GLN A 175 9.18 -9.39 -12.07
CA GLN A 175 9.83 -9.88 -13.30
C GLN A 175 11.29 -9.43 -13.40
N PHE A 176 11.58 -8.19 -12.99
CA PHE A 176 12.94 -7.67 -12.97
C PHE A 176 13.79 -8.35 -11.92
N TRP A 177 13.24 -8.66 -10.74
CA TRP A 177 13.91 -9.48 -9.73
C TRP A 177 14.36 -10.84 -10.29
N VAL A 178 13.52 -11.50 -11.09
CA VAL A 178 13.90 -12.77 -11.75
C VAL A 178 14.98 -12.54 -12.82
N LYS A 179 14.85 -11.49 -13.64
CA LYS A 179 15.74 -11.25 -14.79
C LYS A 179 17.11 -10.68 -14.43
N SER A 180 17.15 -9.80 -13.45
CA SER A 180 18.29 -8.91 -13.18
C SER A 180 18.70 -8.86 -11.71
N GLY A 181 17.87 -9.41 -10.81
CA GLY A 181 18.14 -9.41 -9.39
C GLY A 181 18.07 -8.02 -8.75
N PHE A 182 18.12 -8.00 -7.43
CA PHE A 182 18.23 -6.78 -6.63
C PHE A 182 19.23 -6.98 -5.50
N VAL A 183 19.88 -5.90 -5.09
CA VAL A 183 20.84 -5.94 -3.98
C VAL A 183 20.18 -5.79 -2.61
N SER A 184 20.94 -6.04 -1.56
CA SER A 184 20.51 -5.81 -0.19
C SER A 184 20.40 -4.32 0.14
N GLY A 185 19.49 -3.97 1.05
CA GLY A 185 19.30 -2.60 1.50
C GLY A 185 18.25 -2.46 2.59
N GLY A 186 18.71 -1.99 3.75
CA GLY A 186 17.87 -1.69 4.90
C GLY A 186 17.10 -0.37 4.79
N GLU A 187 16.60 0.10 5.93
CA GLU A 187 15.82 1.34 6.02
C GLU A 187 16.68 2.61 5.97
N PHE A 188 16.01 3.75 5.89
CA PHE A 188 16.67 5.03 5.99
C PHE A 188 17.31 5.25 7.36
N GLY A 189 18.39 6.03 7.40
CA GLY A 189 19.14 6.32 8.62
C GLY A 189 20.03 5.17 9.10
N THR A 190 19.97 4.00 8.45
CA THR A 190 20.74 2.84 8.87
C THR A 190 22.06 2.65 8.10
N GLY A 191 22.29 3.41 7.03
CA GLY A 191 23.48 3.28 6.15
C GLY A 191 24.84 3.56 6.78
N LYS A 192 24.92 3.76 8.10
CA LYS A 192 26.16 3.79 8.88
C LYS A 192 26.48 2.45 9.56
N LEU A 193 25.68 1.40 9.33
CA LEU A 193 25.82 0.10 9.97
C LEU A 193 26.16 -0.99 8.92
N PRO A 194 27.18 -1.86 9.17
CA PRO A 194 27.60 -2.88 8.20
C PRO A 194 26.50 -3.87 7.81
N PHE A 195 25.53 -4.12 8.70
CA PHE A 195 24.47 -5.11 8.51
C PHE A 195 23.29 -4.62 7.65
N GLN A 196 23.37 -3.42 7.08
CA GLN A 196 22.25 -2.77 6.40
C GLN A 196 22.30 -2.91 4.86
N GLY A 197 23.23 -3.73 4.38
CA GLY A 197 23.31 -4.10 2.97
C GLY A 197 23.98 -3.07 2.08
N CYS A 198 23.94 -3.33 0.78
CA CYS A 198 24.60 -2.58 -0.28
C CYS A 198 24.00 -1.19 -0.50
N LYS A 199 22.67 -1.10 -0.60
CA LYS A 199 21.93 0.14 -0.85
C LYS A 199 20.77 0.36 0.14
N PRO A 200 21.04 0.83 1.37
CA PRO A 200 20.00 1.27 2.29
C PRO A 200 19.13 2.37 1.68
N TYR A 201 17.88 2.46 2.11
CA TYR A 201 16.93 3.45 1.59
C TYR A 201 17.47 4.88 1.76
N SER A 202 17.59 5.64 0.67
CA SER A 202 18.28 6.92 0.69
C SER A 202 17.47 8.06 1.30
N GLU A 203 18.18 9.06 1.82
CA GLU A 203 17.60 10.33 2.27
C GLU A 203 16.82 11.02 1.16
N THR A 204 17.22 10.79 -0.09
CA THR A 204 16.57 11.37 -1.26
C THR A 204 15.09 11.03 -1.25
N PHE A 205 14.73 9.76 -1.15
CA PHE A 205 13.32 9.36 -1.15
C PHE A 205 12.59 9.65 0.17
N MET A 206 13.33 9.96 1.23
CA MET A 206 12.78 10.22 2.56
C MET A 206 12.54 11.70 2.86
N VAL A 207 13.34 12.60 2.30
CA VAL A 207 13.38 14.02 2.68
C VAL A 207 13.55 14.96 1.47
N LYS A 208 14.24 14.54 0.40
CA LYS A 208 14.67 15.48 -0.68
C LYS A 208 13.97 15.25 -2.01
N LYS A 209 13.55 16.33 -2.67
CA LYS A 209 12.95 16.32 -4.03
C LYS A 209 13.95 16.06 -5.17
N ARG A 210 14.84 15.05 -5.06
CA ARG A 210 15.87 14.81 -6.09
C ARG A 210 15.65 13.51 -6.83
N LYS A 211 15.78 13.57 -8.16
CA LYS A 211 15.88 12.39 -9.01
C LYS A 211 17.26 11.77 -8.78
N THR A 212 17.33 10.52 -8.34
CA THR A 212 18.57 9.74 -8.35
C THR A 212 18.63 8.87 -9.59
N LYS A 213 19.80 8.81 -10.21
CA LYS A 213 20.07 7.87 -11.30
C LYS A 213 20.34 6.50 -10.71
N CYS A 214 20.08 5.45 -11.49
CA CYS A 214 20.57 4.12 -11.16
C CYS A 214 22.11 4.13 -11.18
N GLU A 215 22.71 3.81 -10.04
CA GLU A 215 24.16 3.61 -9.92
C GLU A 215 24.43 2.15 -9.53
N HIS A 216 25.25 1.43 -10.29
CA HIS A 216 25.58 0.03 -9.99
C HIS A 216 26.73 -0.07 -8.97
N VAL A 217 26.57 0.59 -7.83
CA VAL A 217 27.53 0.64 -6.73
C VAL A 217 26.78 0.62 -5.40
N CYS A 218 27.40 0.06 -4.36
CA CYS A 218 26.87 0.10 -3.02
C CYS A 218 27.05 1.50 -2.43
N THR A 219 25.96 2.08 -1.91
CA THR A 219 25.96 3.39 -1.26
C THR A 219 26.37 3.30 0.22
N ASN A 220 26.29 2.11 0.81
CA ASN A 220 26.80 1.85 2.15
C ASN A 220 28.31 1.60 2.13
N GLY A 221 29.11 2.62 2.47
CA GLY A 221 30.56 2.51 2.49
C GLY A 221 31.15 1.52 3.51
N LYS A 222 30.36 0.98 4.44
CA LYS A 222 30.79 -0.09 5.35
C LYS A 222 30.47 -1.50 4.83
N TYR A 223 29.73 -1.60 3.73
CA TYR A 223 29.36 -2.86 3.12
C TYR A 223 30.46 -3.31 2.15
N ARG A 224 30.97 -4.54 2.36
CA ARG A 224 32.18 -5.02 1.67
C ARG A 224 31.89 -5.82 0.40
N VAL A 225 30.67 -6.33 0.25
CA VAL A 225 30.28 -7.07 -0.95
C VAL A 225 29.97 -6.08 -2.06
N SER A 226 30.51 -6.32 -3.26
CA SER A 226 30.25 -5.44 -4.40
C SER A 226 28.79 -5.53 -4.86
N TYR A 227 28.32 -4.49 -5.56
CA TYR A 227 26.95 -4.42 -6.07
C TYR A 227 26.56 -5.65 -6.90
N GLU A 228 27.43 -6.09 -7.82
CA GLU A 228 27.15 -7.24 -8.67
C GLU A 228 27.15 -8.56 -7.90
N GLN A 229 28.01 -8.72 -6.88
CA GLN A 229 28.07 -9.92 -6.04
C GLN A 229 26.90 -10.01 -5.05
N ASP A 230 26.30 -8.88 -4.67
CA ASP A 230 25.18 -8.83 -3.73
C ASP A 230 23.80 -8.99 -4.41
N LYS A 231 23.75 -9.18 -5.73
CA LYS A 231 22.48 -9.41 -6.43
C LYS A 231 21.84 -10.73 -6.06
N HIS A 232 20.58 -10.68 -5.66
CA HIS A 232 19.75 -11.83 -5.36
C HIS A 232 18.59 -11.94 -6.34
N PHE A 233 18.35 -13.16 -6.83
CA PHE A 233 17.44 -13.43 -7.93
C PHE A 233 16.26 -14.30 -7.50
N GLY A 234 15.14 -14.10 -8.17
CA GLY A 234 13.97 -14.95 -8.04
C GLY A 234 13.99 -16.11 -9.01
N LYS A 235 13.42 -17.24 -8.59
CA LYS A 235 13.19 -18.37 -9.50
C LYS A 235 12.08 -18.06 -10.53
N SER A 236 11.03 -17.39 -10.09
CA SER A 236 9.86 -17.11 -10.92
C SER A 236 9.01 -15.98 -10.36
N ALA A 237 8.26 -15.31 -11.23
CA ALA A 237 7.25 -14.32 -10.88
C ALA A 237 5.90 -14.68 -11.53
N TYR A 238 4.83 -14.64 -10.75
CA TYR A 238 3.47 -14.92 -11.20
C TYR A 238 2.46 -14.01 -10.49
N MET A 239 1.28 -13.88 -11.07
CA MET A 239 0.16 -13.16 -10.47
C MET A 239 -0.84 -14.13 -9.85
N LEU A 240 -1.48 -13.69 -8.78
CA LEU A 240 -2.65 -14.36 -8.24
C LEU A 240 -3.91 -13.79 -8.90
N SER A 241 -4.90 -14.64 -9.09
CA SER A 241 -6.27 -14.20 -9.37
C SER A 241 -6.87 -13.51 -8.14
N GLN A 242 -7.98 -12.81 -8.32
CA GLN A 242 -8.72 -12.18 -7.21
C GLN A 242 -9.57 -13.20 -6.42
N ASP A 243 -9.19 -14.47 -6.46
CA ASP A 243 -9.81 -15.54 -5.69
C ASP A 243 -9.27 -15.56 -4.26
N VAL A 244 -10.16 -15.43 -3.28
CA VAL A 244 -9.80 -15.36 -1.85
C VAL A 244 -9.04 -16.60 -1.42
N LYS A 245 -9.48 -17.80 -1.83
CA LYS A 245 -8.86 -19.07 -1.44
C LYS A 245 -7.46 -19.21 -2.03
N GLN A 246 -7.25 -18.75 -3.26
CA GLN A 246 -5.94 -18.76 -3.89
C GLN A 246 -4.96 -17.81 -3.18
N ILE A 247 -5.42 -16.62 -2.77
CA ILE A 247 -4.59 -15.69 -2.01
C ILE A 247 -4.28 -16.25 -0.61
N GLN A 248 -5.28 -16.84 0.06
CA GLN A 248 -5.09 -17.51 1.36
C GLN A 248 -4.08 -18.66 1.26
N ASP A 249 -4.22 -19.52 0.24
CA ASP A 249 -3.29 -20.62 -0.02
C ASP A 249 -1.85 -20.12 -0.22
N GLU A 250 -1.70 -19.07 -1.02
CA GLU A 250 -0.40 -18.49 -1.32
C GLU A 250 0.27 -17.91 -0.07
N ILE A 251 -0.48 -17.11 0.72
CA ILE A 251 0.05 -16.51 1.95
C ILE A 251 0.39 -17.60 2.96
N MET A 252 -0.50 -18.59 3.18
CA MET A 252 -0.24 -19.67 4.11
C MET A 252 0.93 -20.55 3.68
N THR A 253 1.12 -20.79 2.38
CA THR A 253 2.16 -21.72 1.93
C THR A 253 3.52 -21.04 1.81
N ASN A 254 3.56 -19.86 1.19
CA ASN A 254 4.81 -19.20 0.78
C ASN A 254 5.12 -17.92 1.56
N GLY A 255 4.20 -17.45 2.40
CA GLY A 255 4.33 -16.19 3.11
C GLY A 255 3.73 -15.00 2.35
N PRO A 256 3.94 -13.78 2.87
CA PRO A 256 3.27 -12.55 2.42
C PRO A 256 3.26 -12.33 0.90
N VAL A 257 2.24 -11.63 0.42
CA VAL A 257 2.08 -11.26 -1.00
C VAL A 257 1.97 -9.74 -1.15
N GLN A 258 2.44 -9.22 -2.27
CA GLN A 258 2.21 -7.83 -2.64
C GLN A 258 0.84 -7.70 -3.30
N ALA A 259 0.04 -6.75 -2.84
CA ALA A 259 -1.24 -6.41 -3.43
C ALA A 259 -1.28 -4.92 -3.82
N SER A 260 -2.24 -4.59 -4.67
CA SER A 260 -2.61 -3.22 -4.98
C SER A 260 -4.11 -3.05 -4.85
N PHE A 261 -4.54 -1.90 -4.33
CA PHE A 261 -5.95 -1.57 -4.17
C PHE A 261 -6.22 -0.11 -4.50
N LYS A 262 -7.50 0.22 -4.71
CA LYS A 262 -7.96 1.59 -4.94
C LYS A 262 -8.01 2.33 -3.61
N VAL A 263 -7.43 3.51 -3.59
CA VAL A 263 -7.49 4.42 -2.45
C VAL A 263 -8.45 5.56 -2.74
N TYR A 264 -9.23 5.90 -1.72
CA TYR A 264 -10.19 6.98 -1.69
C TYR A 264 -9.80 7.93 -0.54
N GLN A 265 -10.35 9.14 -0.54
CA GLN A 265 -10.01 10.18 0.44
C GLN A 265 -10.21 9.71 1.90
N ASP A 266 -11.25 8.94 2.16
CA ASP A 266 -11.57 8.41 3.49
C ASP A 266 -10.53 7.40 4.03
N PHE A 267 -9.71 6.77 3.17
CA PHE A 267 -8.65 5.87 3.63
C PHE A 267 -7.50 6.59 4.35
N TYR A 268 -7.22 7.84 3.97
CA TYR A 268 -6.11 8.58 4.58
C TYR A 268 -6.34 8.86 6.06
N ILE A 269 -7.59 8.87 6.49
CA ILE A 269 -8.00 9.04 7.89
C ILE A 269 -8.36 7.71 8.55
N TYR A 270 -8.07 6.55 7.95
CA TYR A 270 -8.26 5.26 8.62
C TYR A 270 -7.43 5.16 9.91
N SER A 271 -8.06 4.81 11.03
CA SER A 271 -7.39 4.65 12.33
C SER A 271 -7.44 3.22 12.86
N ASP A 272 -8.62 2.61 12.95
CA ASP A 272 -8.78 1.23 13.48
C ASP A 272 -9.93 0.49 12.79
N GLY A 273 -9.98 -0.84 12.95
CA GLY A 273 -11.03 -1.74 12.51
C GLY A 273 -10.87 -2.24 11.07
N VAL A 274 -11.97 -2.70 10.47
CA VAL A 274 -12.00 -3.22 9.10
C VAL A 274 -12.42 -2.13 8.13
N TYR A 275 -11.42 -1.50 7.49
CA TYR A 275 -11.66 -0.45 6.50
C TYR A 275 -12.57 -0.92 5.37
N ARG A 276 -13.54 -0.06 5.03
CA ARG A 276 -14.33 -0.13 3.82
C ARG A 276 -14.64 1.29 3.38
N HIS A 277 -14.36 1.59 2.12
CA HIS A 277 -14.70 2.87 1.52
C HIS A 277 -16.20 3.16 1.68
N ILE A 278 -16.53 4.37 2.16
CA ILE A 278 -17.89 4.87 2.33
C ILE A 278 -18.10 6.25 1.70
N VAL A 279 -17.09 7.13 1.71
CA VAL A 279 -17.20 8.51 1.19
C VAL A 279 -15.90 9.01 0.58
N GLY A 280 -15.98 10.10 -0.18
CA GLY A 280 -14.81 10.72 -0.80
C GLY A 280 -14.44 10.14 -2.17
N ASN A 281 -13.72 10.94 -2.92
CA ASN A 281 -13.31 10.66 -4.29
C ASN A 281 -12.15 9.68 -4.36
N PHE A 282 -12.05 9.02 -5.51
CA PHE A 282 -10.92 8.16 -5.86
C PHE A 282 -9.63 8.99 -5.94
N SER A 283 -8.62 8.60 -5.18
CA SER A 283 -7.32 9.28 -5.13
C SER A 283 -6.25 8.60 -5.97
N GLY A 284 -6.31 7.27 -6.10
CA GLY A 284 -5.31 6.53 -6.87
C GLY A 284 -5.21 5.06 -6.51
N TYR A 285 -4.10 4.44 -6.91
CA TYR A 285 -3.79 3.07 -6.54
C TYR A 285 -2.62 3.03 -5.57
N HIS A 286 -2.74 2.19 -4.56
CA HIS A 286 -1.69 1.95 -3.57
C HIS A 286 -1.24 0.51 -3.58
N SER A 287 0.02 0.27 -3.21
CA SER A 287 0.56 -1.08 -2.99
C SER A 287 0.89 -1.32 -1.53
N LEU A 288 0.38 -2.44 -1.00
CA LEU A 288 0.62 -2.90 0.36
C LEU A 288 0.96 -4.39 0.37
N LYS A 289 1.42 -4.88 1.52
CA LYS A 289 1.80 -6.27 1.72
C LYS A 289 0.72 -7.00 2.51
N LEU A 290 0.07 -8.01 1.94
CA LEU A 290 -0.88 -8.86 2.68
C LEU A 290 -0.12 -9.94 3.43
N ILE A 291 -0.36 -10.04 4.74
CA ILE A 291 0.31 -10.98 5.64
C ILE A 291 -0.65 -11.99 6.28
N GLY A 292 -1.96 -11.81 6.10
CA GLY A 292 -2.94 -12.66 6.76
C GLY A 292 -4.38 -12.23 6.54
N TRP A 293 -5.28 -12.82 7.32
CA TRP A 293 -6.71 -12.52 7.30
C TRP A 293 -7.35 -12.85 8.65
N GLY A 294 -8.58 -12.40 8.84
CA GLY A 294 -9.37 -12.76 10.01
C GLY A 294 -10.82 -12.36 9.86
N VAL A 295 -11.53 -12.37 10.98
CA VAL A 295 -12.91 -11.91 11.08
C VAL A 295 -13.06 -11.09 12.35
N GLU A 296 -13.41 -9.82 12.22
CA GLU A 296 -13.70 -8.91 13.33
C GLU A 296 -15.18 -8.52 13.26
N ASN A 297 -15.94 -8.70 14.35
CA ASN A 297 -17.37 -8.37 14.38
C ASN A 297 -18.19 -8.93 13.20
N ARG A 298 -17.90 -10.19 12.81
CA ARG A 298 -18.48 -10.89 11.64
C ARG A 298 -18.06 -10.32 10.27
N THR A 299 -17.21 -9.31 10.24
CA THR A 299 -16.64 -8.73 9.02
C THR A 299 -15.31 -9.41 8.70
N PRO A 300 -15.20 -10.15 7.57
CA PRO A 300 -13.93 -10.70 7.14
C PRO A 300 -12.98 -9.59 6.69
N TYR A 301 -11.69 -9.73 7.01
CA TYR A 301 -10.67 -8.73 6.66
C TYR A 301 -9.39 -9.38 6.14
N TRP A 302 -8.63 -8.60 5.39
CA TRP A 302 -7.22 -8.89 5.10
C TRP A 302 -6.35 -8.15 6.10
N LEU A 303 -5.36 -8.84 6.68
CA LEU A 303 -4.32 -8.21 7.48
C LEU A 303 -3.21 -7.72 6.54
N ALA A 304 -3.00 -6.42 6.49
CA ALA A 304 -2.06 -5.78 5.59
C ALA A 304 -0.97 -5.04 6.37
N ALA A 305 0.21 -4.89 5.77
CA ALA A 305 1.25 -3.98 6.22
C ALA A 305 1.34 -2.84 5.20
N ASN A 306 1.10 -1.62 5.68
CA ASN A 306 1.22 -0.40 4.88
C ASN A 306 2.71 0.02 4.76
N VAL A 307 2.98 1.00 3.92
CA VAL A 307 4.32 1.57 3.67
C VAL A 307 4.38 3.07 4.00
N TRP A 308 3.59 3.50 4.98
CA TRP A 308 3.52 4.88 5.48
C TRP A 308 4.16 5.04 6.85
N GLY A 309 4.94 4.04 7.27
CA GLY A 309 5.56 4.02 8.59
C GLY A 309 4.57 3.66 9.70
N ARG A 310 5.12 3.58 10.92
CA ARG A 310 4.38 3.13 12.11
C ARG A 310 3.42 4.16 12.70
N GLY A 311 3.46 5.41 12.23
CA GLY A 311 2.56 6.46 12.70
C GLY A 311 1.17 6.42 12.05
N PHE A 312 1.00 5.66 10.97
CA PHE A 312 -0.27 5.55 10.28
C PHE A 312 -1.19 4.52 10.96
N GLY A 313 -2.38 4.95 11.33
CA GLY A 313 -3.37 4.13 12.03
C GLY A 313 -2.94 3.74 13.45
N SER A 314 -3.92 3.32 14.24
CA SER A 314 -3.72 2.89 15.63
C SER A 314 -2.95 1.57 15.77
N LYS A 315 -2.91 0.74 14.71
CA LYS A 315 -2.20 -0.56 14.68
C LYS A 315 -0.77 -0.46 14.18
N SER A 316 -0.15 0.72 14.30
CA SER A 316 1.25 0.95 13.95
C SER A 316 1.59 0.62 12.49
N GLY A 317 0.72 0.98 11.54
CA GLY A 317 0.89 0.76 10.10
C GLY A 317 0.35 -0.56 9.55
N PHE A 318 -0.41 -1.33 10.34
CA PHE A 318 -1.17 -2.50 9.89
C PHE A 318 -2.64 -2.20 9.64
#